data_AF-A0A7X4IZD8-F1
#
_entry.id   AF-A0A7X4IZD8-F1
#
_cell.length_a   1.000
_cell.length_b   1.000
_cell.length_c   1.000
_cell.angle_alpha   90.00
_cell.angle_beta   90.00
_cell.angle_gamma   90.00
#
_symmetry.space_group_name_H-M   'P 1'
#
loop_
_entity.id
_entity.type
_entity.pdbx_description
1 polymer ?
#
loop_
_entity_poly.entity_id
_entity_poly.type
_entity_poly.pdbx_seq_one_letter_code
_entity_poly.pdbx_strand_id
1 'polypeptide(L)'
;SGGRLAYVWLPNTGQGGYRNFNRMYYAQQDREGAVIDERNNGGGSAADYIVDMLDRDLTGYFNSRAGDRKPWTQPMAALFGPKVMVINERAGSGGDLLPYLFRFREIGPLVGTKTWGGLVGTWDTPPLIDGGGFVAPRGGFFDVNGEWAVEAEGVAPDIEVRNDPAPVIAGGDPLLHAAVWAALRRLDAGGRVTFEDEPPPPVRWRRPGGGR
;
A
#
# COMPACT_ATOMS: atom_id res chain seq x y z
N SER A 1 -17.94 -2.26 -3.22
CA SER A 1 -17.30 -2.16 -4.54
C SER A 1 -17.84 -3.13 -5.59
N GLY A 2 -18.76 -4.06 -5.25
CA GLY A 2 -19.23 -5.07 -6.22
C GLY A 2 -18.13 -6.03 -6.69
N GLY A 3 -17.10 -6.27 -5.86
CA GLY A 3 -15.96 -7.13 -6.22
C GLY A 3 -14.88 -6.46 -7.08
N ARG A 4 -15.00 -5.15 -7.36
CA ARG A 4 -14.04 -4.41 -8.21
C ARG A 4 -12.73 -4.04 -7.51
N LEU A 5 -12.77 -3.80 -6.20
CA LEU A 5 -11.63 -3.36 -5.40
C LEU A 5 -11.11 -4.50 -4.54
N ALA A 6 -9.78 -4.65 -4.47
CA ALA A 6 -9.11 -5.43 -3.45
C ALA A 6 -9.22 -4.73 -2.09
N TYR A 7 -9.13 -5.52 -1.03
CA TYR A 7 -9.01 -5.02 0.34
C TYR A 7 -7.83 -5.71 1.03
N VAL A 8 -6.93 -4.92 1.61
CA VAL A 8 -5.73 -5.40 2.30
C VAL A 8 -5.65 -4.73 3.67
N TRP A 9 -5.66 -5.52 4.74
CA TRP A 9 -5.57 -5.03 6.12
C TRP A 9 -4.17 -5.23 6.70
N LEU A 10 -3.64 -4.20 7.36
CA LEU A 10 -2.29 -4.18 7.93
C LEU A 10 -2.36 -3.88 9.44
N PRO A 11 -2.30 -4.91 10.32
CA PRO A 11 -2.38 -4.70 11.77
C PRO A 11 -1.15 -4.02 12.37
N ASN A 12 -0.01 -4.10 11.68
CA ASN A 12 1.27 -3.52 12.07
C ASN A 12 2.18 -3.46 10.82
N THR A 13 3.36 -2.86 10.91
CA THR A 13 4.38 -2.92 9.85
C THR A 13 5.45 -3.98 10.08
N GLY A 14 5.27 -4.82 11.11
CA GLY A 14 6.11 -5.98 11.37
C GLY A 14 5.59 -7.26 10.67
N GLN A 15 5.84 -8.40 11.31
CA GLN A 15 5.47 -9.72 10.79
C GLN A 15 3.96 -9.92 10.61
N GLY A 16 3.13 -9.26 11.42
CA GLY A 16 1.67 -9.31 11.29
C GLY A 16 1.19 -8.65 10.00
N GLY A 17 1.71 -7.45 9.71
CA GLY A 17 1.51 -6.73 8.45
C GLY A 17 1.97 -7.55 7.26
N TYR A 18 3.22 -8.02 7.30
CA TYR A 18 3.81 -8.82 6.22
C TYR A 18 2.94 -10.03 5.85
N ARG A 19 2.50 -10.82 6.85
CA ARG A 19 1.66 -12.01 6.61
C ARG A 19 0.29 -11.64 6.04
N ASN A 20 -0.37 -10.61 6.58
CA ASN A 20 -1.69 -10.20 6.09
C ASN A 20 -1.61 -9.60 4.69
N PHE A 21 -0.60 -8.77 4.42
CA PHE A 21 -0.33 -8.21 3.10
C PHE A 21 -0.20 -9.33 2.07
N ASN A 22 0.73 -10.27 2.27
CA ASN A 22 0.96 -11.37 1.32
C ASN A 22 -0.31 -12.23 1.14
N ARG A 23 -1.03 -12.54 2.22
CA ARG A 23 -2.25 -13.35 2.16
C ARG A 23 -3.35 -12.66 1.36
N MET A 24 -3.55 -11.35 1.56
CA MET A 24 -4.68 -10.62 0.96
C MET A 24 -4.33 -10.07 -0.42
N TYR A 25 -3.15 -9.47 -0.58
CA TYR A 25 -2.73 -8.81 -1.82
C TYR A 25 -2.69 -9.79 -2.98
N TYR A 26 -1.89 -10.86 -2.88
CA TYR A 26 -1.67 -11.80 -3.99
C TYR A 26 -2.91 -12.64 -4.35
N ALA A 27 -3.88 -12.77 -3.45
CA ALA A 27 -5.13 -13.46 -3.72
C ALA A 27 -6.13 -12.62 -4.56
N GLN A 28 -5.83 -11.34 -4.79
CA GLN A 28 -6.77 -10.36 -5.35
C GLN A 28 -6.22 -9.63 -6.58
N GLN A 29 -5.26 -10.23 -7.32
CA GLN A 29 -4.60 -9.59 -8.46
C GLN A 29 -5.53 -9.32 -9.67
N ASP A 30 -6.74 -9.86 -9.65
CA ASP A 30 -7.80 -9.64 -10.65
C ASP A 30 -8.59 -8.34 -10.41
N ARG A 31 -8.36 -7.64 -9.30
CA ARG A 31 -9.11 -6.44 -8.92
C ARG A 31 -8.62 -5.20 -9.68
N GLU A 32 -9.55 -4.30 -9.95
CA GLU A 32 -9.29 -3.07 -10.72
C GLU A 32 -8.55 -2.01 -9.88
N GLY A 33 -8.60 -2.08 -8.56
CA GLY A 33 -7.93 -1.15 -7.64
C GLY A 33 -7.90 -1.72 -6.22
N ALA A 34 -7.44 -0.94 -5.23
CA ALA A 34 -7.29 -1.44 -3.87
C ALA A 34 -7.64 -0.42 -2.78
N VAL A 35 -8.17 -0.92 -1.66
CA VAL A 35 -8.19 -0.22 -0.38
C VAL A 35 -7.19 -0.88 0.56
N ILE A 36 -6.25 -0.11 1.08
CA ILE A 36 -5.24 -0.54 2.04
C ILE A 36 -5.68 0.00 3.41
N ASP A 37 -6.17 -0.88 4.29
CA ASP A 37 -6.58 -0.50 5.63
C ASP A 37 -5.40 -0.59 6.60
N GLU A 38 -4.89 0.58 6.96
CA GLU A 38 -3.77 0.80 7.86
C GLU A 38 -4.23 1.26 9.25
N ARG A 39 -5.54 1.39 9.48
CA ARG A 39 -6.08 1.84 10.76
C ARG A 39 -5.61 0.95 11.91
N ASN A 40 -5.22 1.60 13.01
CA ASN A 40 -4.72 0.96 14.23
C ASN A 40 -3.43 0.15 14.05
N ASN A 41 -2.63 0.47 13.03
CA ASN A 41 -1.33 -0.15 12.82
C ASN A 41 -0.37 0.16 13.97
N GLY A 42 0.05 -0.88 14.68
CA GLY A 42 0.91 -0.75 15.86
C GLY A 42 2.40 -0.48 15.57
N GLY A 43 2.77 -0.18 14.33
CA GLY A 43 4.17 0.04 13.94
C GLY A 43 5.00 -1.24 13.86
N GLY A 44 6.30 -1.14 14.09
CA GLY A 44 7.24 -2.26 14.01
C GLY A 44 8.47 -1.93 13.19
N SER A 45 8.41 -2.12 11.88
CA SER A 45 9.54 -1.89 10.97
C SER A 45 9.20 -0.84 9.91
N ALA A 46 10.22 -0.33 9.22
CA ALA A 46 10.00 0.41 7.97
C ALA A 46 9.29 -0.51 6.97
N ALA A 47 8.19 -0.04 6.40
CA ALA A 47 7.30 -0.83 5.55
C ALA A 47 7.66 -0.76 4.06
N ASP A 48 8.94 -0.58 3.73
CA ASP A 48 9.43 -0.33 2.36
C ASP A 48 8.92 -1.40 1.39
N TYR A 49 8.99 -2.67 1.77
CA TYR A 49 8.46 -3.79 0.98
C TYR A 49 7.00 -3.62 0.58
N ILE A 50 6.14 -3.15 1.49
CA ILE A 50 4.71 -2.97 1.20
C ILE A 50 4.54 -1.84 0.20
N VAL A 51 5.24 -0.72 0.39
CA VAL A 51 5.19 0.44 -0.50
C VAL A 51 5.71 0.06 -1.89
N ASP A 52 6.87 -0.59 -1.98
CA ASP A 52 7.47 -1.05 -3.24
C ASP A 52 6.55 -2.01 -4.01
N MET A 53 5.76 -2.82 -3.31
CA MET A 53 4.78 -3.72 -3.94
C MET A 53 3.55 -2.97 -4.46
N LEU A 54 3.15 -1.89 -3.79
CA LEU A 54 2.02 -1.05 -4.17
C LEU A 54 2.38 -0.04 -5.28
N ASP A 55 3.65 0.35 -5.38
CA ASP A 55 4.22 1.32 -6.33
C ASP A 55 4.68 0.69 -7.66
N ARG A 56 4.22 -0.53 -7.97
CA ARG A 56 4.68 -1.23 -9.18
C ARG A 56 3.98 -0.73 -10.45
N ASP A 57 4.80 -0.33 -11.42
CA ASP A 57 4.35 -0.01 -12.77
C ASP A 57 4.12 -1.24 -13.64
N LEU A 58 3.17 -1.10 -14.57
CA LEU A 58 3.01 -2.04 -15.68
C LEU A 58 4.12 -1.78 -16.70
N THR A 59 5.07 -2.71 -16.80
CA THR A 59 6.27 -2.55 -17.63
C THR A 59 6.22 -3.36 -18.93
N GLY A 60 5.22 -4.22 -19.10
CA GLY A 60 5.00 -4.95 -20.35
C GLY A 60 4.10 -6.16 -20.19
N TYR A 61 4.18 -7.05 -21.18
CA TYR A 61 3.37 -8.25 -21.25
C TYR A 61 4.17 -9.44 -21.78
N PHE A 62 3.82 -10.64 -21.33
CA PHE A 62 4.22 -11.90 -21.94
C PHE A 62 3.02 -12.50 -22.68
N ASN A 63 3.24 -12.95 -23.90
CA ASN A 63 2.17 -13.60 -24.66
C ASN A 63 1.80 -14.96 -24.06
N SER A 64 0.53 -15.33 -24.20
CA SER A 64 0.04 -16.65 -23.82
C SER A 64 -0.34 -17.45 -25.06
N ARG A 65 0.12 -18.71 -25.10
CA ARG A 65 -0.33 -19.70 -26.09
C ARG A 65 -1.49 -20.56 -25.58
N ALA A 66 -1.90 -20.37 -24.32
CA ALA A 66 -3.04 -21.08 -23.73
C ALA A 66 -4.35 -20.56 -24.35
N GLY A 67 -5.44 -21.31 -24.18
CA GLY A 67 -6.66 -21.22 -24.99
C GLY A 67 -7.22 -19.81 -25.26
N ASP A 68 -7.23 -18.91 -24.27
CA ASP A 68 -7.75 -17.54 -24.40
C ASP A 68 -6.74 -16.54 -24.99
N ARG A 69 -5.48 -16.96 -25.17
CA ARG A 69 -4.32 -16.17 -25.63
C ARG A 69 -4.11 -14.86 -24.87
N LYS A 70 -4.68 -14.73 -23.68
CA LYS A 70 -4.62 -13.48 -22.91
C LYS A 70 -3.18 -13.25 -22.41
N PRO A 71 -2.56 -12.10 -22.72
CA PRO A 71 -1.22 -11.81 -22.21
C PRO A 71 -1.17 -11.73 -20.68
N TRP A 72 -0.07 -12.17 -20.09
CA TRP A 72 0.23 -11.92 -18.67
C TRP A 72 0.98 -10.60 -18.53
N THR A 73 0.67 -9.84 -17.49
CA THR A 73 1.38 -8.59 -17.20
C THR A 73 2.79 -8.85 -16.69
N GLN A 74 3.68 -7.90 -16.92
CA GLN A 74 4.97 -7.79 -16.25
C GLN A 74 4.99 -6.50 -15.42
N PRO A 75 5.11 -6.58 -14.08
CA PRO A 75 5.12 -7.80 -13.27
C PRO A 75 3.76 -8.53 -13.28
N MET A 76 3.79 -9.85 -13.07
CA MET A 76 2.56 -10.67 -13.01
C MET A 76 1.73 -10.41 -11.75
N ALA A 77 2.39 -9.97 -10.68
CA ALA A 77 1.76 -9.73 -9.39
C ALA A 77 1.88 -8.25 -9.01
N ALA A 78 0.97 -7.45 -9.57
CA ALA A 78 0.70 -6.09 -9.15
C ALA A 78 -0.78 -5.72 -9.32
N LEU A 79 -1.26 -4.81 -8.47
CA LEU A 79 -2.54 -4.12 -8.63
C LEU A 79 -2.29 -2.79 -9.32
N PHE A 80 -2.59 -2.67 -10.62
CA PHE A 80 -2.17 -1.49 -11.38
C PHE A 80 -3.11 -0.29 -11.27
N GLY A 81 -4.38 -0.47 -10.93
CA GLY A 81 -5.30 0.66 -10.81
C GLY A 81 -5.20 1.43 -9.48
N PRO A 82 -6.18 2.31 -9.20
CA PRO A 82 -6.12 3.27 -8.11
C PRO A 82 -6.10 2.58 -6.76
N LYS A 83 -5.27 3.12 -5.86
CA LYS A 83 -5.13 2.64 -4.48
C LYS A 83 -5.52 3.76 -3.54
N VAL A 84 -6.14 3.42 -2.44
CA VAL A 84 -6.50 4.36 -1.38
C VAL A 84 -6.08 3.74 -0.05
N MET A 85 -5.40 4.50 0.79
CA MET A 85 -5.03 4.05 2.13
C MET A 85 -5.95 4.66 3.18
N VAL A 86 -6.42 3.83 4.11
CA VAL A 86 -7.23 4.27 5.26
C VAL A 86 -6.31 4.40 6.46
N ILE A 87 -6.27 5.59 7.06
CA ILE A 87 -5.42 5.92 8.22
C ILE A 87 -6.28 6.38 9.39
N ASN A 88 -5.77 6.26 10.62
CA ASN A 88 -6.42 6.87 11.78
C ASN A 88 -5.42 7.30 12.87
N GLU A 89 -5.93 7.96 13.90
CA GLU A 89 -5.17 8.53 15.02
C GLU A 89 -4.44 7.49 15.89
N ARG A 90 -4.70 6.20 15.65
CA ARG A 90 -4.13 5.08 16.41
C ARG A 90 -3.01 4.37 15.65
N ALA A 91 -2.80 4.69 14.38
CA ALA A 91 -1.65 4.24 13.62
C ALA A 91 -0.42 5.04 14.06
N GLY A 92 0.70 4.36 14.31
CA GLY A 92 1.88 5.00 14.88
C GLY A 92 3.21 4.29 14.55
N SER A 93 4.33 5.00 14.68
CA SER A 93 5.69 4.48 14.40
C SER A 93 5.81 4.02 12.94
N GLY A 94 6.04 2.73 12.68
CA GLY A 94 5.96 2.22 11.31
C GLY A 94 4.63 2.52 10.62
N GLY A 95 3.53 2.61 11.38
CA GLY A 95 2.23 3.06 10.90
C GLY A 95 2.11 4.56 10.62
N ASP A 96 3.06 5.38 11.09
CA ASP A 96 3.22 6.75 10.58
C ASP A 96 4.07 6.76 9.31
N LEU A 97 5.14 5.95 9.25
CA LEU A 97 6.06 5.93 8.10
C LEU A 97 5.40 5.35 6.84
N LEU A 98 4.55 4.33 6.96
CA LEU A 98 3.85 3.73 5.83
C LEU A 98 2.99 4.76 5.05
N PRO A 99 2.06 5.52 5.67
CA PRO A 99 1.30 6.54 4.95
C PRO A 99 2.17 7.72 4.48
N TYR A 100 3.24 8.06 5.20
CA TYR A 100 4.23 9.03 4.72
C TYR A 100 4.84 8.58 3.39
N LEU A 101 5.34 7.34 3.31
CA LEU A 101 5.94 6.79 2.11
C LEU A 101 4.92 6.58 0.99
N PHE A 102 3.69 6.18 1.32
CA PHE A 102 2.60 6.03 0.36
C PHE A 102 2.27 7.36 -0.34
N ARG A 103 2.26 8.47 0.42
CA ARG A 103 2.13 9.82 -0.13
C ARG A 103 3.38 10.23 -0.91
N PHE A 104 4.57 9.99 -0.38
CA PHE A 104 5.84 10.35 -1.02
C PHE A 104 6.00 9.72 -2.40
N ARG A 105 5.52 8.49 -2.57
CA ARG A 105 5.51 7.75 -3.84
C ARG A 105 4.29 8.04 -4.72
N GLU A 106 3.42 8.97 -4.31
CA GLU A 106 2.22 9.36 -5.06
C GLU A 106 1.28 8.18 -5.41
N ILE A 107 1.26 7.13 -4.58
CA ILE A 107 0.54 5.89 -4.87
C ILE A 107 -0.98 6.10 -4.86
N GLY A 108 -1.45 7.03 -4.03
CA GLY A 108 -2.87 7.38 -3.92
C GLY A 108 -3.16 8.27 -2.72
N PRO A 109 -4.44 8.62 -2.50
CA PRO A 109 -4.84 9.42 -1.37
C PRO A 109 -4.88 8.64 -0.05
N LEU A 110 -4.74 9.38 1.03
CA LEU A 110 -4.99 8.97 2.41
C LEU A 110 -6.41 9.42 2.83
N VAL A 111 -7.17 8.52 3.43
CA VAL A 111 -8.54 8.77 3.92
C VAL A 111 -8.62 8.44 5.40
N GLY A 112 -9.21 9.33 6.19
CA GLY A 112 -9.44 9.09 7.62
C GLY A 112 -9.00 10.27 8.48
N THR A 113 -8.24 10.01 9.54
CA THR A 113 -7.73 11.06 10.43
C THR A 113 -6.21 11.05 10.47
N LYS A 114 -5.63 12.17 10.90
CA LYS A 114 -4.19 12.29 11.12
C LYS A 114 -3.69 11.16 12.05
N THR A 115 -2.55 10.56 11.71
CA THR A 115 -1.90 9.50 12.49
C THR A 115 -1.31 10.01 13.81
N TRP A 116 -0.78 9.11 14.65
CA TRP A 116 -0.30 9.44 16.00
C TRP A 116 0.89 10.42 16.01
N GLY A 117 1.82 10.29 15.06
CA GLY A 117 3.01 11.14 14.97
C GLY A 117 4.11 10.73 15.93
N GLY A 118 4.39 9.43 16.06
CA GLY A 118 5.46 8.91 16.89
C GLY A 118 6.47 8.11 16.08
N LEU A 119 7.38 8.78 15.36
CA LEU A 119 8.36 8.20 14.45
C LEU A 119 9.79 8.45 14.93
N VAL A 120 10.10 7.93 16.12
CA VAL A 120 11.47 7.86 16.64
C VAL A 120 11.82 6.41 16.95
N GLY A 121 12.93 5.96 16.37
CA GLY A 121 13.40 4.60 16.56
C GLY A 121 14.09 4.37 17.89
N THR A 122 13.99 3.15 18.42
CA THR A 122 14.31 2.84 19.82
C THR A 122 15.34 1.71 20.02
N TRP A 123 16.23 1.52 19.05
CA TRP A 123 17.26 0.47 19.05
C TRP A 123 18.33 0.68 20.15
N ASP A 124 19.19 -0.32 20.38
CA ASP A 124 20.37 -0.26 21.25
C ASP A 124 20.16 0.24 22.69
N THR A 125 18.94 0.12 23.24
CA THR A 125 18.68 0.50 24.64
C THR A 125 19.27 -0.57 25.57
N PRO A 126 20.27 -0.23 26.42
CA PRO A 126 20.92 -1.22 27.28
C PRO A 126 19.99 -1.69 28.41
N PRO A 127 20.15 -2.93 28.90
CA PRO A 127 19.40 -3.44 30.03
C PRO A 127 19.83 -2.77 31.34
N LEU A 128 18.95 -2.81 32.35
CA LEU A 128 19.26 -2.38 33.71
C LEU A 128 20.01 -3.49 34.48
N ILE A 129 20.77 -3.10 35.51
CA ILE A 129 21.58 -4.01 36.35
C ILE A 129 20.75 -5.08 37.07
N ASP A 130 19.47 -4.79 37.34
CA ASP A 130 18.53 -5.70 38.00
C ASP A 130 17.78 -6.61 37.02
N GLY A 131 18.11 -6.57 35.72
CA GLY A 131 17.43 -7.30 34.67
C GLY A 131 16.17 -6.61 34.12
N GLY A 132 15.85 -5.40 34.59
CA GLY A 132 14.82 -4.55 34.00
C GLY A 132 15.23 -3.98 32.63
N GLY A 133 14.28 -3.35 31.95
CA GLY A 133 14.49 -2.68 30.67
C GLY A 133 13.72 -1.39 30.56
N PHE A 134 14.17 -0.51 29.68
CA PHE A 134 13.47 0.70 29.28
C PHE A 134 13.59 0.85 27.76
N VAL A 135 12.84 1.79 27.20
CA VAL A 135 12.88 2.14 25.79
C VAL A 135 13.27 3.61 25.71
N ALA A 136 14.37 3.92 25.02
CA ALA A 136 14.78 5.29 24.76
C ALA A 136 14.51 5.65 23.29
N PRO A 137 14.00 6.86 22.99
CA PRO A 137 14.01 7.41 21.64
C PRO A 137 15.46 7.74 21.22
N ARG A 138 15.94 7.19 20.10
CA ARG A 138 17.36 7.29 19.70
C ARG A 138 17.62 7.76 18.28
N GLY A 139 16.68 7.59 17.35
CA GLY A 139 16.85 8.02 15.97
C GLY A 139 15.59 8.64 15.41
N GLY A 140 15.60 9.96 15.26
CA GLY A 140 14.50 10.69 14.63
C GLY A 140 14.56 10.57 13.11
N PHE A 141 13.39 10.58 12.48
CA PHE A 141 13.25 10.61 11.03
C PHE A 141 13.30 12.06 10.51
N PHE A 142 14.10 12.28 9.47
CA PHE A 142 14.10 13.51 8.68
C PHE A 142 13.91 13.17 7.20
N ASP A 143 13.30 14.08 6.47
CA ASP A 143 12.95 13.88 5.06
C ASP A 143 14.14 14.08 4.11
N VAL A 144 13.88 13.95 2.81
CA VAL A 144 14.92 14.12 1.76
C VAL A 144 15.45 15.55 1.65
N ASN A 145 14.78 16.53 2.26
CA ASN A 145 15.19 17.92 2.31
C ASN A 145 16.02 18.24 3.55
N GLY A 146 16.19 17.28 4.46
CA GLY A 146 16.90 17.46 5.72
C GLY A 146 16.04 18.07 6.83
N GLU A 147 14.70 18.05 6.68
CA GLU A 147 13.76 18.59 7.66
C GLU A 147 13.20 17.47 8.54
N TRP A 148 13.04 17.73 9.84
CA TRP A 148 12.36 16.78 10.72
C TRP A 148 10.93 16.56 10.23
N ALA A 149 10.51 15.31 10.19
CA ALA A 149 9.19 14.96 9.66
C ALA A 149 8.50 13.94 10.57
N VAL A 150 7.17 13.98 10.56
CA VAL A 150 6.26 13.02 11.19
C VAL A 150 6.22 13.03 12.72
N GLU A 151 7.36 13.05 13.41
CA GLU A 151 7.41 13.09 14.87
C GLU A 151 6.69 14.33 15.42
N ALA A 152 5.81 14.13 16.41
CA ALA A 152 4.92 15.13 17.00
C ALA A 152 3.93 15.82 16.03
N GLU A 153 3.94 15.47 14.74
CA GLU A 153 3.07 16.05 13.73
C GLU A 153 2.05 15.06 13.15
N GLY A 154 2.44 13.80 12.97
CA GLY A 154 1.67 12.77 12.28
C GLY A 154 1.56 13.00 10.77
N VAL A 155 0.89 12.09 10.09
CA VAL A 155 0.57 12.18 8.66
C VAL A 155 -0.89 12.54 8.50
N ALA A 156 -1.17 13.74 7.97
CA ALA A 156 -2.54 14.19 7.71
C ALA A 156 -3.20 13.39 6.56
N PRO A 157 -4.52 13.18 6.58
CA PRO A 157 -5.25 12.59 5.45
C PRO A 157 -5.43 13.61 4.31
N ASP A 158 -5.65 13.15 3.08
CA ASP A 158 -6.09 14.00 1.97
C ASP A 158 -7.62 14.18 1.97
N ILE A 159 -8.34 13.19 2.51
CA ILE A 159 -9.79 13.23 2.71
C ILE A 159 -10.06 12.95 4.19
N GLU A 160 -10.34 13.99 4.95
CA GLU A 160 -10.62 13.87 6.38
C GLU A 160 -12.00 13.25 6.62
N VAL A 161 -12.02 12.15 7.37
CA VAL A 161 -13.23 11.43 7.78
C VAL A 161 -13.02 10.90 9.19
N ARG A 162 -14.00 11.10 10.06
CA ARG A 162 -13.98 10.62 11.44
C ARG A 162 -15.00 9.51 11.63
N ASN A 163 -14.67 8.57 12.51
CA ASN A 163 -15.61 7.56 12.97
C ASN A 163 -16.46 8.15 14.11
N ASP A 164 -17.49 8.91 13.74
CA ASP A 164 -18.43 9.46 14.72
C ASP A 164 -19.18 8.34 15.46
N PRO A 165 -19.47 8.48 16.76
CA PRO A 165 -20.07 7.40 17.55
C PRO A 165 -21.40 6.90 16.98
N ALA A 166 -22.30 7.80 16.56
CA ALA A 166 -23.63 7.45 16.09
C ALA A 166 -23.63 6.48 14.88
N PRO A 167 -22.95 6.77 13.74
CA PRO A 167 -22.91 5.83 12.62
C PRO A 167 -22.16 4.53 12.94
N VAL A 168 -21.13 4.57 13.78
CA VAL A 168 -20.39 3.37 14.18
C VAL A 168 -21.24 2.45 15.06
N ILE A 169 -21.96 3.00 16.03
CA ILE A 169 -22.90 2.25 16.89
C ILE A 169 -24.02 1.61 16.06
N ALA A 170 -24.44 2.28 14.98
CA ALA A 170 -25.40 1.73 14.02
C ALA A 170 -24.81 0.63 13.11
N GLY A 171 -23.55 0.21 13.32
CA GLY A 171 -22.87 -0.83 12.56
C GLY A 171 -22.19 -0.36 11.27
N GLY A 172 -22.12 0.96 11.05
CA GLY A 172 -21.44 1.54 9.89
C GLY A 172 -19.93 1.67 10.08
N ASP A 173 -19.21 1.80 8.96
CA ASP A 173 -17.79 2.17 8.94
C ASP A 173 -17.59 3.38 8.00
N PRO A 174 -17.77 4.62 8.50
CA PRO A 174 -17.60 5.85 7.71
C PRO A 174 -16.26 5.95 6.98
N LEU A 175 -15.15 5.59 7.65
CA LEU A 175 -13.81 5.64 7.06
C LEU A 175 -13.69 4.66 5.88
N LEU A 176 -14.10 3.40 6.07
CA LEU A 176 -14.02 2.40 5.00
C LEU A 176 -14.96 2.75 3.84
N HIS A 177 -16.16 3.24 4.13
CA HIS A 177 -17.10 3.69 3.10
C HIS A 177 -16.52 4.83 2.26
N ALA A 178 -15.91 5.83 2.90
CA ALA A 178 -15.27 6.94 2.20
C ALA A 178 -14.08 6.47 1.36
N ALA A 179 -13.27 5.55 1.87
CA ALA A 179 -12.13 5.00 1.13
C ALA A 179 -12.57 4.19 -0.11
N VAL A 180 -13.58 3.34 0.04
CA VAL A 180 -14.18 2.59 -1.08
C VAL A 180 -14.77 3.55 -2.11
N TRP A 181 -15.49 4.58 -1.67
CA TRP A 181 -16.05 5.59 -2.56
C TRP A 181 -14.95 6.36 -3.31
N ALA A 182 -13.89 6.78 -2.62
CA ALA A 182 -12.77 7.50 -3.19
C ALA A 182 -11.99 6.67 -4.22
N ALA A 183 -11.84 5.36 -3.99
CA ALA A 183 -11.21 4.42 -4.91
C ALA A 183 -12.09 4.18 -6.15
N LEU A 184 -13.38 3.94 -5.97
CA LEU A 184 -14.32 3.75 -7.08
C LEU A 184 -14.42 5.00 -7.96
N ARG A 185 -14.48 6.20 -7.37
CA ARG A 185 -14.48 7.44 -8.15
C ARG A 185 -13.23 7.60 -9.00
N ARG A 186 -12.06 7.22 -8.50
CA ARG A 186 -10.81 7.28 -9.27
C ARG A 186 -10.81 6.27 -10.41
N LEU A 187 -11.36 5.08 -10.19
CA LEU A 187 -11.55 4.10 -11.24
C LEU A 187 -12.43 4.64 -12.37
N ASP A 188 -13.57 5.21 -12.01
CA ASP A 188 -14.55 5.70 -12.97
C ASP A 188 -14.09 7.01 -13.65
N ALA A 189 -13.16 7.75 -13.03
CA ALA A 189 -12.52 8.95 -13.58
C ALA A 189 -11.31 8.66 -14.49
N GLY A 190 -11.15 7.42 -14.97
CA GLY A 190 -10.08 7.05 -15.91
C GLY A 190 -8.86 6.39 -15.28
N GLY A 191 -8.87 6.12 -13.96
CA GLY A 191 -7.81 5.37 -13.29
C GLY A 191 -7.81 3.88 -13.61
N ARG A 192 -8.81 3.36 -14.35
CA ARG A 192 -8.84 1.98 -14.79
C ARG A 192 -7.72 1.72 -15.80
N VAL A 193 -6.89 0.72 -15.50
CA VAL A 193 -5.86 0.25 -16.43
C VAL A 193 -6.50 -0.65 -17.48
N THR A 194 -6.29 -0.32 -18.75
CA THR A 194 -6.65 -1.15 -19.89
C THR A 194 -5.45 -2.01 -20.25
N PHE A 195 -5.65 -3.32 -20.36
CA PHE A 195 -4.60 -4.24 -20.76
C PHE A 195 -4.60 -4.43 -22.27
N GLU A 196 -3.41 -4.50 -22.85
CA GLU A 196 -3.20 -4.68 -24.29
C GLU A 196 -3.29 -6.15 -24.70
N ASP A 197 -3.75 -6.38 -25.93
CA ASP A 197 -3.72 -7.70 -26.57
C ASP A 197 -2.33 -8.03 -27.15
N GLU A 198 -2.09 -9.30 -27.46
CA GLU A 198 -0.85 -9.72 -28.12
C GLU A 198 -0.69 -9.03 -29.49
N PRO A 199 0.41 -8.32 -29.76
CA PRO A 199 0.64 -7.70 -31.07
C PRO A 199 0.94 -8.75 -32.15
N PRO A 200 0.90 -8.38 -33.44
CA PRO A 200 1.33 -9.26 -34.52
C PRO A 200 2.74 -9.82 -34.27
N PRO A 201 3.02 -11.07 -34.67
CA PRO A 201 4.31 -11.70 -34.41
C PRO A 201 5.44 -10.93 -35.10
N PRO A 202 6.63 -10.86 -34.47
CA PRO A 202 7.78 -10.21 -35.08
C PRO A 202 8.19 -10.94 -36.36
N VAL A 203 8.78 -10.20 -37.31
CA VAL A 203 9.33 -10.77 -38.53
C VAL A 203 10.41 -11.80 -38.15
N ARG A 204 10.19 -13.06 -38.55
CA ARG A 204 11.14 -14.15 -38.25
C ARG A 204 12.44 -13.90 -38.99
N TRP A 205 13.46 -13.43 -38.28
CA TRP A 205 14.82 -13.41 -38.78
C TRP A 205 15.39 -14.83 -38.83
N ARG A 206 15.84 -15.26 -40.01
CA ARG A 206 16.66 -16.48 -40.13
C ARG A 206 18.12 -16.06 -40.04
N ARG A 207 18.91 -16.72 -39.18
CA ARG A 207 20.36 -16.53 -39.19
C ARG A 207 20.90 -16.85 -40.59
N PRO A 208 21.71 -15.97 -41.20
CA PRO A 208 22.36 -16.28 -42.47
C PRO A 208 23.21 -17.56 -42.34
N GLY A 209 22.99 -18.55 -43.22
CA GLY A 209 23.77 -19.79 -43.28
C GLY A 209 23.31 -20.98 -42.42
N GLY A 210 22.23 -20.86 -41.63
CA GLY A 210 21.71 -21.97 -40.81
C GLY A 210 20.69 -22.83 -41.54
N GLY A 211 21.10 -24.04 -41.96
CA GLY A 211 20.20 -25.13 -42.35
C GLY A 211 19.24 -25.52 -41.22
N ARG A 212 18.13 -26.18 -41.61
CA ARG A 212 16.99 -26.53 -40.74
C ARG A 212 17.36 -27.20 -39.42
#